data_AF-A0A2D8GB02-F1
#
_entry.id   AF-A0A2D8GB02-F1
#
_cell.length_a   1.000
_cell.length_b   1.000
_cell.length_c   1.000
_cell.angle_alpha   90.00
_cell.angle_beta   90.00
_cell.angle_gamma   90.00
#
_symmetry.space_group_name_H-M   'P 1'
#
loop_
_entity.id
_entity.type
_entity.pdbx_description
1 polymer ?
#
loop_
_entity_poly.entity_id
_entity_poly.type
_entity_poly.pdbx_seq_one_letter_code
_entity_poly.pdbx_strand_id
1 'polypeptide(L)'
;MKTKIIATVGPSCLTQKKIQYLIKNGVTCFRVNLSHGTKTEKAKCFDLIRSCKLESGIRPTILADLAGPKIRVNRLKTSIKIQSGNQVYISSERSGKNVIPISKDVKFQIVEKGAKILIDDGKIS
;
A
#
# COMPACT_ATOMS: atom_id res chain seq x y z
N MET A 1 -7.04 -5.93 29.82
CA MET A 1 -6.30 -6.57 28.70
C MET A 1 -4.96 -5.86 28.51
N LYS A 2 -3.82 -6.57 28.53
CA LYS A 2 -2.48 -5.95 28.37
C LYS A 2 -2.10 -5.71 26.90
N THR A 3 -2.57 -6.57 25.98
CA THR A 3 -2.30 -6.46 24.53
C THR A 3 -3.30 -5.56 23.83
N LYS A 4 -2.83 -4.69 22.93
CA LYS A 4 -3.66 -3.83 22.08
C LYS A 4 -3.98 -4.54 20.76
N ILE A 5 -5.22 -4.41 20.28
CA ILE A 5 -5.63 -4.93 18.97
C ILE A 5 -5.60 -3.79 17.95
N ILE A 6 -4.92 -4.03 16.82
CA ILE A 6 -4.84 -3.13 15.66
C ILE A 6 -5.67 -3.73 14.53
N ALA A 7 -6.63 -2.98 13.98
CA ALA A 7 -7.44 -3.41 12.83
C ALA A 7 -7.22 -2.49 11.63
N THR A 8 -7.03 -3.06 10.43
CA THR A 8 -6.96 -2.26 9.20
C THR A 8 -8.35 -1.83 8.76
N VAL A 9 -8.55 -0.53 8.56
CA VAL A 9 -9.82 0.01 8.08
C VAL A 9 -9.85 -0.03 6.55
N GLY A 10 -10.94 -0.53 6.00
CA GLY A 10 -11.20 -0.57 4.58
C GLY A 10 -12.66 -0.27 4.26
N PRO A 11 -13.05 -0.26 2.97
CA PRO A 11 -14.41 0.06 2.53
C PRO A 11 -15.50 -0.77 3.21
N SER A 12 -15.20 -2.03 3.53
CA SER A 12 -16.14 -2.97 4.16
C SER A 12 -16.50 -2.60 5.60
N CYS A 13 -15.70 -1.79 6.30
CA CYS A 13 -15.93 -1.40 7.70
C CYS A 13 -16.03 0.12 7.92
N LEU A 14 -16.12 0.91 6.84
CA LEU A 14 -16.14 2.38 6.88
C LEU A 14 -17.52 2.97 7.24
N THR A 15 -18.14 2.48 8.31
CA THR A 15 -19.35 3.08 8.89
C THR A 15 -19.20 3.20 10.40
N GLN A 16 -19.83 4.22 10.99
CA GLN A 16 -19.73 4.46 12.44
C GLN A 16 -20.22 3.24 13.24
N LYS A 17 -21.31 2.61 12.80
CA LYS A 17 -21.84 1.38 13.42
C LYS A 17 -20.81 0.24 13.43
N LYS A 18 -20.11 0.01 12.32
CA LYS A 18 -19.11 -1.05 12.21
C LYS A 18 -17.85 -0.74 13.01
N ILE A 19 -17.37 0.49 12.99
CA ILE A 19 -16.21 0.90 13.81
C ILE A 19 -16.54 0.77 15.30
N GLN A 20 -17.72 1.22 15.74
CA GLN A 20 -18.15 1.08 17.13
C GLN A 20 -18.31 -0.40 17.53
N TYR A 21 -18.81 -1.24 16.62
CA TYR A 21 -18.86 -2.69 16.82
C TYR A 21 -17.45 -3.28 17.02
N LEU A 22 -16.47 -2.90 16.19
CA LEU A 22 -15.08 -3.36 16.33
C LEU A 22 -14.45 -2.89 17.65
N ILE A 23 -14.73 -1.65 18.07
CA ILE A 23 -14.28 -1.12 19.36
C ILE A 23 -14.83 -1.95 20.52
N LYS A 24 -16.14 -2.25 20.52
CA LYS A 24 -16.78 -3.09 21.55
C LYS A 24 -16.19 -4.51 21.61
N ASN A 25 -15.66 -5.01 20.49
CA ASN A 25 -14.99 -6.31 20.40
C ASN A 25 -13.47 -6.23 20.68
N GLY A 26 -12.97 -5.11 21.22
CA GLY A 26 -11.60 -5.00 21.73
C GLY A 26 -10.61 -4.29 20.82
N VAL A 27 -11.02 -3.78 19.65
CA VAL A 27 -10.13 -2.97 18.80
C VAL A 27 -9.84 -1.63 19.47
N THR A 28 -8.56 -1.36 19.70
CA THR A 28 -8.08 -0.12 20.35
C THR A 28 -7.35 0.82 19.40
N CYS A 29 -6.89 0.30 18.26
CA CYS A 29 -6.17 1.06 17.25
C CYS A 29 -6.65 0.68 15.85
N PHE A 30 -6.83 1.70 15.01
CA PHE A 30 -7.20 1.53 13.61
C PHE A 30 -6.03 1.91 12.71
N ARG A 31 -5.57 0.95 11.89
CA ARG A 31 -4.58 1.17 10.85
C ARG A 31 -5.26 1.71 9.59
N VAL A 32 -4.82 2.88 9.13
CA VAL A 32 -5.24 3.48 7.87
C VAL A 32 -4.09 3.34 6.87
N ASN A 33 -4.24 2.44 5.91
CA ASN A 33 -3.23 2.22 4.87
C ASN A 33 -3.28 3.36 3.84
N LEU A 34 -2.21 4.14 3.74
CA LEU A 34 -2.13 5.26 2.82
C LEU A 34 -1.67 4.87 1.40
N SER A 35 -1.33 3.60 1.14
CA SER A 35 -0.90 3.15 -0.20
C SER A 35 -2.03 3.04 -1.22
N HIS A 36 -3.29 3.10 -0.78
CA HIS A 36 -4.50 3.02 -1.61
C HIS A 36 -5.48 4.14 -1.27
N GLY A 37 -6.39 4.44 -2.18
CA GLY A 37 -7.44 5.45 -1.99
C GLY A 37 -6.97 6.89 -2.20
N THR A 38 -7.94 7.73 -2.50
CA THR A 38 -7.79 9.18 -2.69
C THR A 38 -7.59 9.90 -1.36
N LYS A 39 -7.08 11.14 -1.42
CA LYS A 39 -6.96 12.01 -0.24
C LYS A 39 -8.31 12.23 0.45
N THR A 40 -9.39 12.35 -0.33
CA THR A 40 -10.75 12.58 0.17
C THR A 40 -11.30 11.36 0.92
N GLU A 41 -11.13 10.15 0.37
CA GLU A 41 -11.55 8.91 1.04
C GLU A 41 -10.78 8.70 2.35
N LYS A 42 -9.48 9.00 2.34
CA LYS A 42 -8.65 8.96 3.55
C LYS A 42 -9.16 9.95 4.60
N ALA A 43 -9.41 11.21 4.23
CA ALA A 43 -9.92 12.23 5.15
C ALA A 43 -11.23 11.77 5.83
N LYS A 44 -12.20 11.28 5.05
CA LYS A 44 -13.46 10.72 5.57
C LYS A 44 -13.21 9.57 6.56
N CYS A 45 -12.23 8.71 6.29
CA CYS A 45 -11.84 7.64 7.21
C CYS A 45 -11.30 8.18 8.54
N PHE A 46 -10.38 9.16 8.50
CA PHE A 46 -9.86 9.80 9.71
C PHE A 46 -10.97 10.44 10.53
N ASP A 47 -11.87 11.19 9.89
CA ASP A 47 -12.96 11.89 10.56
C ASP A 47 -13.96 10.90 11.20
N LEU A 48 -14.26 9.80 10.52
CA LEU A 48 -15.11 8.74 11.03
C LEU A 48 -14.50 8.04 12.26
N ILE A 49 -13.21 7.73 12.25
CA ILE A 49 -12.55 7.12 13.42
C ILE A 49 -12.53 8.11 14.59
N ARG A 50 -12.30 9.41 14.31
CA ARG A 50 -12.27 10.48 15.31
C ARG A 50 -13.63 10.76 15.95
N SER A 51 -14.73 10.48 15.23
CA SER A 51 -16.09 10.63 15.77
C SER A 51 -16.50 9.49 16.70
N CYS A 52 -15.77 8.37 16.69
CA CYS A 52 -16.00 7.23 17.57
C CYS A 52 -15.28 7.39 18.92
N LYS A 53 -15.80 6.70 19.95
CA LYS A 53 -15.23 6.71 21.30
C LYS A 53 -15.12 5.29 21.84
N LEU A 54 -14.04 5.03 22.57
CA LEU A 54 -13.86 3.85 23.42
C LEU A 54 -14.79 3.95 24.65
N GLU A 55 -14.97 2.84 25.37
CA GLU A 55 -15.72 2.83 26.64
C GLU A 55 -15.12 3.77 27.70
N SER A 56 -13.80 4.01 27.64
CA SER A 56 -13.11 4.99 28.48
C SER A 56 -13.44 6.46 28.14
N GLY A 57 -14.26 6.71 27.11
CA GLY A 57 -14.57 8.05 26.61
C GLY A 57 -13.49 8.67 25.72
N ILE A 58 -12.32 8.03 25.63
CA ILE A 58 -11.19 8.46 24.78
C ILE A 58 -11.39 7.98 23.34
N ARG A 59 -10.78 8.67 22.37
CA ARG A 59 -10.80 8.26 20.96
C ARG A 59 -9.90 7.03 20.71
N PRO A 60 -10.22 6.17 19.74
CA PRO A 60 -9.32 5.12 19.26
C PRO A 60 -8.02 5.72 18.69
N THR A 61 -6.90 5.01 18.87
CA THR A 61 -5.63 5.41 18.25
C THR A 61 -5.70 5.20 16.73
N ILE A 62 -5.18 6.15 15.95
CA ILE A 62 -5.06 5.99 14.51
C ILE A 62 -3.59 5.77 14.15
N LEU A 63 -3.31 4.67 13.47
CA LEU A 63 -2.00 4.35 12.91
C LEU A 63 -2.02 4.64 11.41
N ALA A 64 -1.34 5.70 10.98
CA ALA A 64 -1.17 6.00 9.56
C ALA A 64 -0.02 5.17 9.00
N ASP A 65 -0.34 4.20 8.14
CA ASP A 65 0.63 3.30 7.52
C ASP A 65 1.06 3.88 6.16
N LEU A 66 2.31 4.34 6.09
CA LEU A 66 2.88 4.97 4.90
C LEU A 66 3.28 3.89 3.88
N ALA A 67 3.05 4.16 2.61
CA ALA A 67 3.40 3.22 1.54
C ALA A 67 4.91 2.92 1.46
N GLY A 68 5.76 3.85 1.90
CA GLY A 68 7.20 3.83 1.64
C GLY A 68 7.52 4.07 0.15
N PRO A 69 8.81 4.19 -0.20
CA PRO A 69 9.24 4.25 -1.60
C PRO A 69 8.91 2.92 -2.28
N LYS A 70 8.27 2.97 -3.46
CA LYS A 70 7.91 1.78 -4.25
C LYS A 70 8.30 1.98 -5.70
N ILE A 71 9.02 1.01 -6.26
CA ILE A 71 9.24 0.91 -7.71
C ILE A 71 8.03 0.20 -8.30
N ARG A 72 7.30 0.87 -9.19
CA ARG A 72 6.17 0.28 -9.91
C ARG A 72 6.43 0.27 -11.39
N VAL A 73 6.00 -0.81 -12.05
CA VAL A 73 5.92 -0.85 -13.51
C VAL A 73 4.84 0.13 -13.97
N ASN A 74 5.20 1.05 -14.85
CA ASN A 74 4.25 1.97 -15.47
C ASN A 74 3.40 1.25 -16.51
N ARG A 75 2.32 1.91 -16.95
CA ARG A 75 1.44 1.37 -17.99
C ARG A 75 2.24 1.03 -19.25
N LEU A 76 2.21 -0.25 -19.63
CA LEU A 76 2.80 -0.73 -20.87
C LEU A 76 1.93 -0.27 -22.05
N LYS A 77 2.55 0.31 -23.08
CA LYS A 77 1.86 0.63 -24.34
C LYS A 77 1.45 -0.65 -25.09
N THR A 78 2.30 -1.67 -25.02
CA THR A 78 2.10 -2.99 -25.62
C THR A 78 2.53 -4.03 -24.60
N SER A 79 1.78 -5.13 -24.47
CA SER A 79 2.17 -6.24 -23.60
C SER A 79 3.55 -6.78 -23.98
N ILE A 80 4.38 -7.06 -22.99
CA ILE A 80 5.70 -7.68 -23.17
C ILE A 80 5.57 -9.14 -22.76
N LYS A 81 5.84 -10.07 -23.67
CA LYS A 81 5.98 -11.49 -23.34
C LYS A 81 7.41 -11.74 -22.88
N ILE A 82 7.56 -12.37 -21.71
CA ILE A 82 8.86 -12.71 -21.14
C ILE A 82 8.96 -14.24 -21.10
N GLN A 83 10.00 -14.78 -21.69
CA GLN A 83 10.38 -16.19 -21.61
C GLN A 83 11.76 -16.32 -20.97
N SER A 84 12.06 -17.49 -20.41
CA SER A 84 13.38 -17.76 -19.84
C SER A 84 14.48 -17.53 -20.88
N GLY A 85 15.56 -16.86 -20.48
CA GLY A 85 16.66 -16.48 -21.36
C GLY A 85 16.43 -15.20 -22.18
N ASN A 86 15.25 -14.57 -22.13
CA ASN A 86 15.04 -13.28 -22.79
C ASN A 86 15.75 -12.15 -22.04
N GLN A 87 16.36 -11.24 -22.80
CA GLN A 87 16.88 -9.99 -22.27
C GLN A 87 15.81 -8.91 -22.28
N VAL A 88 15.61 -8.28 -21.12
CA VAL A 88 14.71 -7.14 -20.93
C VAL A 88 15.44 -6.01 -20.22
N TYR A 89 15.02 -4.78 -20.47
CA TYR A 89 15.58 -3.59 -19.85
C TYR A 89 14.58 -2.99 -18.86
N ILE A 90 15.01 -2.63 -17.66
CA ILE A 90 14.17 -1.89 -16.70
C ILE A 90 14.66 -0.44 -16.69
N SER A 91 13.78 0.52 -16.95
CA SER A 91 14.18 1.93 -17.05
C SER A 91 13.07 2.90 -16.64
N SER A 92 13.44 3.99 -15.97
CA SER A 92 12.56 5.13 -15.68
C SER A 92 12.54 6.18 -16.81
N GLU A 93 13.46 6.11 -17.76
CA GLU A 93 13.68 7.14 -18.79
C GLU A 93 13.43 6.63 -20.20
N ARG A 94 13.79 5.37 -20.47
CA ARG A 94 13.68 4.77 -21.80
C ARG A 94 12.33 4.11 -22.02
N SER A 95 11.89 4.10 -23.27
CA SER A 95 10.73 3.33 -23.72
C SER A 95 11.08 2.61 -25.02
N GLY A 96 10.47 1.45 -25.26
CA GLY A 96 10.75 0.65 -26.46
C GLY A 96 10.26 -0.78 -26.33
N LYS A 97 10.53 -1.58 -27.37
CA LYS A 97 10.31 -3.03 -27.35
C LYS A 97 11.25 -3.65 -26.30
N ASN A 98 10.71 -4.52 -25.43
CA ASN A 98 11.45 -5.17 -24.32
C ASN A 98 11.97 -4.23 -23.21
N VAL A 99 11.45 -3.00 -23.12
CA VAL A 99 11.72 -2.10 -21.98
C VAL A 99 10.53 -2.13 -21.03
N ILE A 100 10.77 -2.49 -19.76
CA ILE A 100 9.83 -2.40 -18.65
C ILE A 100 9.98 -1.00 -18.03
N PRO A 101 9.03 -0.08 -18.31
CA PRO A 101 9.09 1.27 -17.76
C PRO A 101 8.75 1.25 -16.28
N ILE A 102 9.51 1.95 -15.44
CA ILE A 102 9.25 2.06 -14.01
C ILE A 102 9.04 3.52 -13.55
N SER A 103 8.47 3.70 -12.37
CA SER A 103 8.28 4.99 -11.71
C SER A 103 9.57 5.81 -11.65
N LYS A 104 9.51 7.10 -12.04
CA LYS A 104 10.65 8.03 -12.05
C LYS A 104 11.08 8.50 -10.66
N ASP A 105 10.15 8.44 -9.71
CA ASP A 105 10.29 9.06 -8.39
C ASP A 105 11.19 8.26 -7.44
N VAL A 106 11.58 7.05 -7.84
CA VAL A 106 12.46 6.18 -7.07
C VAL A 106 13.73 5.95 -7.87
N LYS A 107 14.82 6.58 -7.42
CA LYS A 107 16.16 6.31 -7.95
C LYS A 107 16.66 4.99 -7.37
N PHE A 108 17.20 4.12 -8.22
CA PHE A 108 17.87 2.91 -7.78
C PHE A 108 18.99 3.26 -6.79
N GLN A 109 19.11 2.48 -5.70
CA GLN A 109 20.43 2.26 -5.11
C GLN A 109 21.26 1.46 -6.11
N ILE A 110 22.59 1.56 -6.06
CA ILE A 110 23.49 0.87 -7.00
C ILE A 110 23.08 -0.59 -7.13
N VAL A 111 22.71 -1.01 -8.34
CA VAL A 111 22.41 -2.42 -8.65
C VAL A 111 23.69 -3.06 -9.12
N GLU A 112 24.18 -4.05 -8.38
CA GLU A 112 25.39 -4.78 -8.73
C GLU A 112 25.13 -5.80 -9.84
N LYS A 113 26.18 -6.10 -10.61
CA LYS A 113 26.10 -7.12 -11.66
C LYS A 113 25.76 -8.48 -11.03
N GLY A 114 24.74 -9.15 -11.55
CA GLY A 114 24.26 -10.44 -11.04
C GLY A 114 23.18 -10.32 -9.97
N ALA A 115 22.80 -9.10 -9.56
CA ALA A 115 21.67 -8.90 -8.66
C ALA A 115 20.37 -9.43 -9.26
N LYS A 116 19.57 -10.12 -8.43
CA LYS A 116 18.27 -10.65 -8.80
C LYS A 116 17.19 -9.58 -8.65
N ILE A 117 16.35 -9.39 -9.67
CA ILE A 117 15.26 -8.42 -9.64
C ILE A 117 13.93 -9.16 -9.68
N LEU A 118 13.09 -8.96 -8.65
CA LEU A 118 11.77 -9.58 -8.58
C LEU A 118 10.71 -8.63 -9.15
N ILE A 119 9.84 -9.15 -10.02
CA ILE A 119 8.74 -8.41 -10.63
C ILE A 119 7.42 -9.12 -10.28
N ASP A 120 6.37 -8.33 -10.04
CA ASP A 120 5.01 -8.80 -9.72
C ASP A 120 5.00 -9.77 -8.53
N ASP A 121 5.42 -9.26 -7.36
CA ASP A 121 5.52 -10.01 -6.11
C ASP A 121 6.31 -11.34 -6.22
N GLY A 122 7.29 -11.37 -7.12
CA GLY A 122 8.19 -12.51 -7.32
C GLY A 122 7.71 -13.55 -8.33
N LYS A 123 6.65 -13.29 -9.09
CA LYS A 123 6.22 -14.18 -10.19
C LYS A 123 7.25 -14.26 -11.31
N ILE A 124 8.05 -13.21 -11.51
CA ILE A 124 9.12 -13.16 -12.51
C ILE A 124 10.41 -12.71 -11.83
N SER A 125 11.55 -13.31 -12.20
CA SER A 125 12.86 -12.96 -11.67
C SER A 125 14.01 -13.20 -12.62
#